data_AF-A0A974UYC5-F1
#
_entry.id   AF-A0A974UYC5-F1
#
_cell.length_a   1.000
_cell.length_b   1.000
_cell.length_c   1.000
_cell.angle_alpha   90.00
_cell.angle_beta   90.00
_cell.angle_gamma   90.00
#
_symmetry.space_group_name_H-M   'P 1'
#
loop_
_entity.id
_entity.type
_entity.pdbx_description
1 polymer ?
#
loop_
_entity_poly.entity_id
_entity_poly.type
_entity_poly.pdbx_seq_one_letter_code
_entity_poly.pdbx_strand_id
1 'polypeptide(L)' 'MREFLRARRITAVIPEPADQIGHRKRRGSRGGQPPAFDSAGYRGRNVVERHFNLLKHWRGLAT' A
#
# COMPACT_ATOMS: atom_id res chain seq x y z
N MET A 1 9.57 -4.87 -4.85
CA MET A 1 8.08 -4.94 -4.85
C MET A 1 7.41 -4.05 -5.91
N ARG A 2 7.57 -2.72 -5.93
CA ARG A 2 6.88 -1.86 -6.92
C ARG A 2 7.31 -2.12 -8.36
N GLU A 3 8.61 -2.31 -8.58
CA GLU A 3 9.17 -2.62 -9.89
C GLU A 3 8.58 -3.92 -10.46
N PHE A 4 8.41 -4.94 -9.62
CA PHE A 4 7.77 -6.21 -9.97
C PHE A 4 6.29 -6.05 -10.36
N LEU A 5 5.53 -5.21 -9.65
CA LEU A 5 4.13 -4.92 -10.02
C LEU A 5 4.04 -4.18 -11.36
N ARG A 6 4.96 -3.23 -11.61
CA ARG A 6 5.06 -2.52 -12.89
C ARG A 6 5.43 -3.45 -14.03
N ALA A 7 6.42 -4.32 -13.84
CA ALA A 7 6.83 -5.31 -14.82
C ALA A 7 5.67 -6.24 -15.23
N ARG A 8 4.75 -6.51 -14.29
CA ARG A 8 3.56 -7.36 -14.52
C ARG A 8 2.30 -6.59 -14.92
N ARG A 9 2.40 -5.27 -15.16
CA ARG A 9 1.26 -4.37 -15.47
C ARG A 9 0.13 -4.44 -14.44
N ILE A 10 0.46 -4.69 -13.18
CA ILE A 10 -0.51 -4.71 -12.07
C ILE A 10 -0.62 -3.29 -11.48
N THR A 11 -1.82 -2.74 -11.49
CA THR A 11 -2.10 -1.43 -10.86
C THR A 11 -1.93 -1.54 -9.35
N ALA A 12 -0.95 -0.81 -8.82
CA ALA A 12 -0.74 -0.72 -7.38
C ALA A 12 -1.72 0.29 -6.77
N VAL A 13 -2.78 -0.22 -6.15
CA VAL A 13 -3.79 0.59 -5.41
C VAL A 13 -3.35 0.96 -3.98
N ILE A 14 -2.23 0.38 -3.53
CA ILE A 14 -1.65 0.64 -2.21
C ILE A 14 -0.72 1.86 -2.30
N PRO A 15 -0.78 2.80 -1.35
CA PRO A 15 0.08 3.98 -1.33
C PRO A 15 1.56 3.59 -1.24
N GLU A 16 2.38 4.46 -1.80
CA GLU A 16 3.82 4.40 -1.62
C GLU A 16 4.17 4.85 -0.19
N PRO A 17 4.94 4.06 0.58
CA PRO A 17 5.45 4.45 1.89
C PRO A 17 6.23 5.76 1.80
N ALA A 18 6.17 6.57 2.85
CA ALA A 18 6.79 7.90 2.88
C ALA A 18 8.29 7.87 2.54
N ASP A 19 9.02 6.88 3.06
CA ASP A 19 10.44 6.67 2.78
C ASP A 19 10.71 6.42 1.27
N GLN A 20 9.89 5.60 0.63
CA GLN A 20 9.97 5.31 -0.81
C GLN A 20 9.66 6.54 -1.66
N ILE A 21 8.73 7.39 -1.23
CA ILE A 21 8.45 8.69 -1.85
C ILE A 21 9.70 9.57 -1.75
N GLY A 22 10.36 9.60 -0.59
CA GLY A 22 11.61 10.33 -0.38
C GLY A 22 12.73 9.82 -1.30
N HIS A 23 12.92 8.51 -1.38
CA HIS A 23 13.88 7.87 -2.28
C HIS A 23 13.62 8.15 -3.76
N ARG A 24 12.34 8.19 -4.17
CA ARG A 24 11.95 8.57 -5.53
C ARG A 24 12.26 10.04 -5.81
N LYS A 25 11.86 10.95 -4.91
CA LYS A 25 12.12 12.40 -5.05
C LYS A 25 13.62 12.70 -5.14
N ARG A 26 14.45 12.05 -4.32
CA ARG A 26 15.91 12.20 -4.33
C ARG A 26 16.56 11.79 -5.65
N ARG A 27 15.99 10.80 -6.34
CA ARG A 27 16.48 10.32 -7.65
C ARG A 27 16.07 11.21 -8.84
N GLY A 28 15.25 12.23 -8.62
CA GLY A 28 14.83 13.17 -9.67
C GLY A 28 14.19 12.45 -10.86
N SER A 29 14.61 12.79 -12.08
CA SER A 29 14.12 12.17 -13.33
C SER A 29 14.32 10.65 -13.39
N ARG A 30 15.36 10.12 -12.73
CA ARG A 30 15.61 8.67 -12.62
C ARG A 30 14.67 7.96 -11.63
N GLY A 31 13.93 8.72 -10.81
CA GLY A 31 12.96 8.19 -9.85
C GLY A 31 11.69 7.61 -10.50
N GLY A 32 11.43 7.99 -11.76
CA GLY A 32 10.24 7.58 -12.48
C GLY A 32 8.94 8.23 -11.99
N GLN A 33 7.87 7.98 -12.73
CA GLN A 33 6.54 8.58 -12.48
C GLN A 33 5.92 8.06 -11.17
N PRO A 34 5.28 8.91 -10.35
CA PRO A 34 4.49 8.45 -9.20
C PRO A 34 3.40 7.45 -9.63
N PRO A 35 3.03 6.47 -8.78
CA PRO A 35 1.88 5.62 -9.03
C PRO A 35 0.58 6.44 -9.04
N ALA A 36 -0.40 5.99 -9.82
CA ALA A 36 -1.77 6.51 -9.76
C ALA A 36 -2.42 6.05 -8.44
N PHE A 37 -2.14 6.79 -7.37
CA PHE A 37 -2.73 6.56 -6.05
C PHE A 37 -4.00 7.39 -5.92
N ASP A 38 -5.15 6.71 -5.82
CA ASP A 38 -6.42 7.37 -5.51
C ASP A 38 -6.62 7.46 -4.00
N SER A 39 -6.40 8.66 -3.45
CA SER A 39 -6.56 8.90 -2.02
C SER A 39 -8.01 8.80 -1.54
N ALA A 40 -8.98 9.06 -2.41
CA ALA A 40 -10.40 9.05 -2.07
C ALA A 40 -10.92 7.63 -1.85
N GLY A 41 -10.68 6.73 -2.80
CA GLY A 41 -11.01 5.30 -2.70
C GLY A 41 -10.19 4.58 -1.62
N TYR A 42 -8.98 5.06 -1.31
CA TYR A 42 -8.15 4.47 -0.27
C TYR A 42 -8.54 4.88 1.17
N ARG A 43 -9.37 5.93 1.35
CA ARG A 43 -9.76 6.47 2.66
C ARG A 43 -10.38 5.42 3.61
N GLY A 44 -11.06 4.40 3.07
CA GLY A 44 -11.75 3.36 3.84
C GLY A 44 -10.87 2.22 4.37
N ARG A 45 -9.57 2.18 4.03
CA ARG A 45 -8.73 1.00 4.32
C ARG A 45 -8.61 0.67 5.81
N ASN A 46 -8.52 1.67 6.68
CA ASN A 46 -8.36 1.46 8.13
C ASN A 46 -9.51 0.62 8.73
N VAL A 47 -10.73 0.78 8.22
CA VAL A 47 -11.90 0.01 8.67
C VAL A 47 -11.75 -1.46 8.29
N VAL A 48 -11.41 -1.73 7.03
CA VAL A 48 -11.20 -3.09 6.50
C VAL A 48 -10.05 -3.80 7.22
N GLU A 49 -8.92 -3.12 7.36
CA GLU A 49 -7.75 -3.69 8.03
C GLU A 49 -7.99 -3.96 9.50
N ARG A 50 -8.65 -3.04 10.21
CA ARG A 50 -8.99 -3.24 11.62
C ARG A 50 -9.90 -4.45 11.81
N HIS A 51 -10.92 -4.60 10.98
CA HIS A 51 -11.82 -5.76 11.06
C HIS A 51 -11.08 -7.07 10.77
N PHE A 52 -10.26 -7.10 9.73
CA PHE A 52 -9.48 -8.29 9.38
C PHE A 52 -8.44 -8.65 10.44
N ASN A 53 -7.77 -7.66 11.02
CA ASN A 53 -6.84 -7.86 12.13
C ASN A 53 -7.54 -8.38 13.38
N LEU A 54 -8.77 -7.90 13.67
CA LEU A 54 -9.59 -8.45 14.74
C LEU A 54 -9.90 -9.93 14.50
N LEU A 55 -10.33 -10.30 13.28
CA LEU A 55 -10.59 -11.70 12.92
C LEU A 55 -9.33 -12.57 13.06
N LYS A 56 -8.17 -12.07 12.61
CA LYS A 56 -6.89 -12.79 12.74
C LYS A 56 -6.41 -12.91 14.18
N HIS A 57 -6.65 -11.89 14.99
CA HIS A 57 -6.27 -11.87 16.40
C HIS A 57 -7.26 -12.64 17.28
N TRP A 58 -8.44 -12.98 16.75
CA TRP A 58 -9.47 -13.70 17.48
C TRP A 58 -8.95 -15.09 17.87
N ARG A 59 -8.51 -15.21 19.12
CA ARG A 59 -8.24 -16.46 19.81
C ARG A 59 -9.46 -16.75 20.66
N GLY A 60 -10.44 -17.46 20.08
CA GLY A 60 -11.55 -17.99 20.85
C GLY A 60 -10.99 -18.77 22.03
N LEU A 61 -11.37 -18.38 23.25
CA LEU A 61 -11.06 -19.14 24.45
C LEU A 61 -11.75 -20.50 24.29
N ALA A 62 -10.98 -21.53 23.98
CA ALA A 62 -11.40 -22.91 24.19
C ALA A 62 -11.44 -23.11 25.71
N THR A 63 -12.61 -22.89 26.29
CA THR A 63 -12.92 -23.29 27.68
C THR A 63 -13.49 -24.68 27.65
#